data_AF-A0A067QNR5-F1
#
_entry.id   AF-A0A067QNR5-F1
#
_cell.length_a   1.000
_cell.length_b   1.000
_cell.length_c   1.000
_cell.angle_alpha   90.00
_cell.angle_beta   90.00
_cell.angle_gamma   90.00
#
_symmetry.space_group_name_H-M   'P 1'
#
loop_
_entity.id
_entity.type
_entity.pdbx_description
1 polymer ?
#
loop_
_entity_poly.entity_id
_entity_poly.type
_entity_poly.pdbx_seq_one_letter_code
_entity_poly.pdbx_strand_id
1 'polypeptide(L)'
;MSGTLITILYPGSLGHNVGPFNGRLQHPTSDFDIYLCLGDAYAMGTFLQSVGYMMVGSQGWRQFQFAILRAIINSVKESEGGDSIEHYVTSGIVDIFNFTDTNRSGPIRRIQLIALKSHPVEHILFQFHSTVVMNYFTADMAVSIFPQASFVNRRSFISRFMDRDLPNDDDVRYTDFRVTGGDTNEVPHLPLWVDKYRARGFDIIQKQEGFVDSKLPIGRRFVGDSDCWVIKFNTPYLQGFQFVFLW
;
A
#
# COMPACT_ATOMS: atom_id res chain seq x y z
N MET A 1 17.78 4.61 -14.96
CA MET A 1 16.98 5.08 -13.81
C MET A 1 16.88 3.93 -12.83
N SER A 2 17.43 4.08 -11.63
CA SER A 2 17.40 3.08 -10.55
C SER A 2 16.24 3.38 -9.60
N GLY A 3 15.03 3.55 -10.14
CA GLY A 3 13.83 3.83 -9.36
C GLY A 3 13.25 2.53 -8.82
N THR A 4 13.15 2.41 -7.49
CA THR A 4 12.49 1.28 -6.83
C THR A 4 10.99 1.36 -7.09
N LEU A 5 10.51 0.63 -8.08
CA LEU A 5 9.08 0.47 -8.37
C LEU A 5 8.45 -0.41 -7.31
N ILE A 6 7.49 0.07 -6.51
CA ILE A 6 6.88 -0.78 -5.49
C ILE A 6 5.39 -1.02 -5.69
N THR A 7 5.03 -2.27 -5.92
CA THR A 7 3.63 -2.70 -6.03
C THR A 7 3.20 -3.45 -4.79
N ILE A 8 2.04 -3.13 -4.22
CA ILE A 8 1.50 -3.86 -3.07
C ILE A 8 0.72 -5.11 -3.52
N LEU A 9 1.00 -6.22 -2.84
CA LEU A 9 0.22 -7.43 -2.97
C LEU A 9 -0.97 -7.43 -2.01
N TYR A 10 -2.15 -7.48 -2.60
CA TYR A 10 -3.29 -8.05 -1.90
C TYR A 10 -3.23 -9.58 -2.09
N PRO A 11 -3.19 -10.39 -1.02
CA PRO A 11 -3.45 -11.82 -1.13
C PRO A 11 -4.78 -12.03 -1.87
N GLY A 12 -4.70 -12.55 -3.11
CA GLY A 12 -5.83 -12.63 -4.04
C GLY A 12 -5.66 -11.92 -5.40
N SER A 13 -4.73 -10.98 -5.51
CA SER A 13 -4.58 -10.15 -6.72
C SER A 13 -3.91 -10.87 -7.89
N LEU A 14 -3.04 -11.85 -7.65
CA LEU A 14 -2.21 -12.50 -8.67
C LEU A 14 -2.91 -13.61 -9.46
N GLY A 15 -2.78 -13.54 -10.79
CA GLY A 15 -3.05 -14.65 -11.70
C GLY A 15 -2.08 -15.83 -11.52
N HIS A 16 -2.33 -16.92 -12.25
CA HIS A 16 -1.84 -18.29 -12.03
C HIS A 16 -0.31 -18.53 -11.85
N ASN A 17 0.58 -17.54 -11.97
CA ASN A 17 2.01 -17.77 -12.19
C ASN A 17 2.98 -17.25 -11.10
N VAL A 18 2.53 -16.76 -9.93
CA VAL A 18 3.44 -16.27 -8.88
C VAL A 18 3.39 -17.15 -7.62
N GLY A 19 3.92 -18.36 -7.72
CA GLY A 19 4.28 -19.30 -6.63
C GLY A 19 3.59 -19.10 -5.26
N PRO A 20 4.34 -18.94 -4.15
CA PRO A 20 3.79 -18.91 -2.79
C PRO A 20 2.94 -17.66 -2.47
N PHE A 21 2.85 -16.70 -3.40
CA PHE A 21 1.98 -15.52 -3.31
C PHE A 21 0.55 -15.78 -3.86
N ASN A 22 0.26 -17.03 -4.27
CA ASN A 22 -1.02 -17.42 -4.84
C ASN A 22 -2.10 -17.58 -3.76
N GLY A 23 -2.77 -16.49 -3.41
CA GLY A 23 -4.09 -16.54 -2.76
C GLY A 23 -5.16 -16.71 -3.84
N ARG A 24 -5.93 -17.81 -3.80
CA ARG A 24 -6.96 -18.17 -4.82
C ARG A 24 -8.19 -17.23 -4.90
N LEU A 25 -8.13 -16.01 -4.36
CA LEU A 25 -9.27 -15.09 -4.27
C LEU A 25 -9.09 -13.90 -5.21
N GLN A 26 -9.54 -14.03 -6.47
CA GLN A 26 -9.57 -12.86 -7.36
C GLN A 26 -10.50 -11.79 -6.77
N HIS A 27 -9.96 -10.58 -6.59
CA HIS A 27 -10.73 -9.41 -6.21
C HIS A 27 -10.84 -8.49 -7.43
N PRO A 28 -11.86 -8.70 -8.30
CA PRO A 28 -11.97 -8.02 -9.60
C PRO A 28 -12.09 -6.49 -9.50
N THR A 29 -12.36 -5.96 -8.31
CA THR A 29 -12.43 -4.53 -8.02
C THR A 29 -11.15 -3.95 -7.40
N SER A 30 -10.13 -4.79 -7.15
CA SER A 30 -8.90 -4.33 -6.52
C SER A 30 -8.07 -3.50 -7.49
N ASP A 31 -7.61 -2.35 -6.99
CA ASP A 31 -6.68 -1.49 -7.70
C ASP A 31 -5.26 -2.06 -7.61
N PHE A 32 -4.43 -1.70 -8.60
CA PHE A 32 -3.01 -2.01 -8.64
C PHE A 32 -2.20 -0.78 -8.22
N ASP A 33 -1.73 -0.79 -6.98
CA ASP A 33 -1.05 0.35 -6.38
C ASP A 33 0.43 0.32 -6.72
N ILE A 34 0.96 1.45 -7.21
CA ILE A 34 2.36 1.67 -7.56
C ILE A 34 2.90 2.83 -6.73
N TYR A 35 3.81 2.56 -5.81
CA TYR A 35 4.47 3.54 -4.96
C TYR A 35 5.86 3.84 -5.48
N LEU A 36 6.19 5.13 -5.58
CA LEU A 36 7.46 5.57 -6.15
C LEU A 36 7.78 7.01 -5.71
N CYS A 37 9.06 7.41 -5.77
CA CYS A 37 9.48 8.78 -5.45
C CYS A 37 8.93 9.77 -6.48
N LEU A 38 8.54 10.98 -6.08
CA LEU A 38 7.95 11.98 -6.99
C LEU A 38 8.74 12.19 -8.29
N GLY A 39 10.07 12.16 -8.23
CA GLY A 39 10.95 12.29 -9.41
C GLY A 39 10.77 11.19 -10.47
N ASP A 40 10.38 9.98 -10.07
CA ASP A 40 10.18 8.84 -10.98
C ASP A 40 8.73 8.77 -11.52
N ALA A 41 7.79 9.54 -10.95
CA ALA A 41 6.36 9.44 -11.31
C ALA A 41 6.12 9.83 -12.75
N TYR A 42 6.82 10.86 -13.22
CA TYR A 42 6.72 11.33 -14.60
C TYR A 42 7.07 10.23 -15.60
N ALA A 43 8.20 9.53 -15.38
CA ALA A 43 8.65 8.46 -16.26
C ALA A 43 7.67 7.28 -16.25
N MET A 44 7.21 6.86 -15.07
CA MET A 44 6.26 5.75 -14.96
C MET A 44 4.89 6.07 -15.56
N GLY A 45 4.33 7.27 -15.30
CA GLY A 45 3.05 7.66 -15.90
C GLY A 45 3.13 7.80 -17.42
N THR A 46 4.25 8.29 -17.95
CA THR A 46 4.50 8.33 -19.40
C THR A 46 4.60 6.93 -19.99
N PHE A 47 5.27 6.00 -19.29
CA PHE A 47 5.29 4.59 -19.67
C PHE A 47 3.88 3.99 -19.71
N LEU A 48 3.08 4.18 -18.66
CA LEU A 48 1.68 3.72 -18.60
C LEU A 48 0.87 4.24 -19.78
N GLN A 49 0.99 5.52 -20.13
CA GLN A 49 0.37 6.11 -21.32
C GLN A 49 0.83 5.44 -22.60
N SER A 50 2.13 5.16 -22.75
CA SER A 50 2.69 4.51 -23.94
C SER A 50 2.19 3.07 -24.14
N VAL A 51 1.82 2.37 -23.06
CA VAL A 51 1.27 1.00 -23.12
C VAL A 51 -0.26 0.95 -23.08
N GLY A 52 -0.94 2.10 -23.23
CA GLY A 52 -2.38 2.16 -23.43
C GLY A 52 -3.24 2.45 -22.19
N TYR A 53 -2.63 2.84 -21.08
CA TYR A 53 -3.38 3.32 -19.92
C TYR A 53 -3.62 4.82 -20.02
N MET A 54 -4.85 5.26 -19.75
CA MET A 54 -5.17 6.68 -19.67
C MET A 54 -5.45 7.10 -18.23
N MET A 55 -4.94 8.27 -17.84
CA MET A 55 -5.25 8.82 -16.53
C MET A 55 -6.74 9.20 -16.45
N VAL A 56 -7.40 8.77 -15.39
CA VAL A 56 -8.81 9.06 -15.11
C VAL A 56 -8.91 10.44 -14.47
N GLY A 57 -9.67 11.33 -15.11
CA GLY A 57 -9.86 12.72 -14.71
C GLY A 57 -10.67 13.47 -15.78
N SER A 58 -11.23 14.63 -15.43
CA SER A 58 -12.30 15.27 -16.20
C SER A 58 -11.94 15.81 -17.60
N GLN A 59 -10.69 15.72 -18.10
CA GLN A 59 -10.25 16.34 -19.37
C GLN A 59 -9.02 15.70 -20.08
N GLY A 60 -8.88 14.36 -20.10
CA GLY A 60 -8.08 13.64 -21.12
C GLY A 60 -6.54 13.62 -21.04
N TRP A 61 -5.89 13.23 -22.14
CA TRP A 61 -4.49 12.77 -22.26
C TRP A 61 -3.39 13.79 -21.91
N ARG A 62 -3.63 15.09 -22.11
CA ARG A 62 -2.67 16.15 -21.70
C ARG A 62 -2.61 16.33 -20.18
N GLN A 63 -3.51 15.71 -19.42
CA GLN A 63 -3.65 15.97 -17.99
C GLN A 63 -2.51 15.41 -17.14
N PHE A 64 -1.92 14.26 -17.48
CA PHE A 64 -0.92 13.68 -16.59
C PHE A 64 0.30 14.60 -16.43
N GLN A 65 0.82 15.14 -17.54
CA GLN A 65 1.97 16.06 -17.53
C GLN A 65 1.71 17.34 -16.72
N PHE A 66 0.50 17.91 -16.83
CA PHE A 66 0.12 19.07 -16.02
C PHE A 66 -0.10 18.71 -14.55
N ALA A 67 -0.72 17.55 -14.27
CA ALA A 67 -0.98 17.08 -12.92
C ALA A 67 0.33 16.81 -12.17
N ILE A 68 1.28 16.10 -12.79
CA ILE A 68 2.57 15.82 -12.18
C ILE A 68 3.42 17.09 -12.02
N LEU A 69 3.38 18.02 -12.98
CA LEU A 69 4.07 19.31 -12.83
C LEU A 69 3.49 20.11 -11.66
N ARG A 70 2.16 20.12 -11.51
CA ARG A 70 1.48 20.77 -10.37
C ARG A 70 1.88 20.12 -9.05
N ALA A 71 1.93 18.79 -8.99
CA ALA A 71 2.37 18.04 -7.83
C ALA A 71 3.81 18.40 -7.43
N ILE A 72 4.72 18.50 -8.41
CA ILE A 72 6.11 18.95 -8.21
C ILE A 72 6.14 20.37 -7.63
N ILE A 73 5.49 21.33 -8.29
CA ILE A 73 5.47 22.74 -7.84
C ILE A 73 4.93 22.85 -6.40
N ASN A 74 3.84 22.16 -6.09
CA ASN A 74 3.25 22.18 -4.76
C ASN A 74 4.19 21.56 -3.71
N SER A 75 4.86 20.46 -4.04
CA SER A 75 5.82 19.81 -3.12
C SER A 75 7.01 20.71 -2.76
N VAL A 76 7.47 21.54 -3.69
CA VAL A 76 8.55 22.51 -3.47
C VAL A 76 8.07 23.63 -2.56
N LYS A 77 6.90 24.22 -2.84
CA LYS A 77 6.32 25.30 -2.02
C LYS A 77 6.10 24.88 -0.57
N GLU A 78 5.64 23.66 -0.34
CA GLU A 78 5.48 23.10 1.00
C GLU A 78 6.81 22.94 1.75
N SER A 79 7.93 22.82 1.04
CA SER A 79 9.26 22.69 1.64
C SER A 79 9.88 24.04 2.00
N GLU A 80 9.41 25.14 1.40
CA GLU A 80 9.91 26.51 1.63
C GLU A 80 9.15 27.24 2.76
N GLY A 81 7.92 26.82 3.07
CA GLY A 81 7.16 27.31 4.22
C GLY A 81 7.67 26.68 5.52
N GLY A 82 8.64 27.33 6.17
CA GLY A 82 9.26 26.84 7.41
C GLY A 82 8.27 26.49 8.53
N ASP A 83 8.71 25.55 9.37
CA ASP A 83 8.15 25.06 10.64
C ASP A 83 6.99 24.05 10.64
N SER A 84 7.34 22.77 10.90
CA SER A 84 7.18 22.14 12.23
C SER A 84 7.54 20.66 12.13
N ILE A 85 8.43 20.18 13.01
CA ILE A 85 8.88 18.78 13.09
C ILE A 85 7.70 17.81 13.33
N GLU A 86 6.57 18.30 13.84
CA GLU A 86 5.37 17.51 14.15
C GLU A 86 4.50 17.13 12.92
N HIS A 87 4.62 17.83 11.79
CA HIS A 87 3.75 17.58 10.63
C HIS A 87 4.25 16.48 9.66
N TYR A 88 5.44 15.92 9.90
CA TYR A 88 6.02 14.82 9.11
C TYR A 88 5.27 13.49 9.20
N VAL A 89 4.32 13.37 10.14
CA VAL A 89 3.68 12.10 10.47
C VAL A 89 2.57 11.69 9.49
N THR A 90 2.18 12.56 8.56
CA THR A 90 1.16 12.25 7.55
C THR A 90 1.37 13.09 6.29
N SER A 91 1.40 12.59 5.08
CA SER A 91 1.09 11.25 4.59
C SER A 91 2.21 10.72 3.70
N GLY A 92 3.37 11.39 3.60
CA GLY A 92 4.45 11.06 2.66
C GLY A 92 4.04 11.05 1.17
N ILE A 93 2.75 11.03 0.86
CA ILE A 93 2.12 11.01 -0.44
C ILE A 93 1.97 12.46 -0.90
N VAL A 94 2.50 12.74 -2.08
CA VAL A 94 2.38 14.01 -2.77
C VAL A 94 1.08 14.04 -3.57
N ASP A 95 0.82 12.98 -4.35
CA ASP A 95 -0.36 12.88 -5.21
C ASP A 95 -0.64 11.42 -5.60
N ILE A 96 -1.86 11.15 -6.07
CA ILE A 96 -2.32 9.85 -6.56
C ILE A 96 -2.92 10.02 -7.96
N PHE A 97 -2.26 9.43 -8.96
CA PHE A 97 -2.73 9.46 -10.34
C PHE A 97 -3.40 8.12 -10.68
N ASN A 98 -4.70 8.15 -10.95
CA ASN A 98 -5.46 6.96 -11.30
C ASN A 98 -5.38 6.74 -12.82
N PHE A 99 -5.06 5.52 -13.25
CA PHE A 99 -4.96 5.11 -14.64
C PHE A 99 -5.90 3.94 -14.93
N THR A 100 -6.51 3.93 -16.11
CA THR A 100 -7.37 2.83 -16.60
C THR A 100 -6.90 2.34 -17.95
N ASP A 101 -6.87 1.02 -18.14
CA ASP A 101 -6.63 0.42 -19.46
C ASP A 101 -7.80 0.76 -20.39
N THR A 102 -7.51 1.41 -21.51
CA THR A 102 -8.52 1.80 -22.50
C THR A 102 -8.50 0.97 -23.77
N ASN A 103 -7.54 0.05 -23.87
CA ASN A 103 -7.31 -0.75 -25.07
C ASN A 103 -7.94 -2.15 -24.97
N ARG A 104 -8.36 -2.60 -23.78
CA ARG A 104 -8.94 -3.93 -23.57
C ARG A 104 -10.45 -3.88 -23.37
N SER A 105 -11.16 -4.78 -24.04
CA SER A 105 -12.61 -5.01 -23.89
C SER A 105 -12.96 -5.84 -22.63
N GLY A 106 -12.11 -5.83 -21.61
CA GLY A 106 -12.22 -6.65 -20.40
C GLY A 106 -12.67 -5.85 -19.18
N PRO A 107 -12.68 -6.47 -17.97
CA PRO A 107 -12.92 -5.74 -16.73
C PRO A 107 -11.92 -4.60 -16.59
N ILE A 108 -12.41 -3.43 -16.17
CA ILE A 108 -11.60 -2.21 -16.03
C ILE A 108 -10.45 -2.49 -15.06
N ARG A 109 -9.23 -2.39 -15.58
CA ARG A 109 -8.01 -2.49 -14.78
C ARG A 109 -7.59 -1.09 -14.35
N ARG A 110 -7.54 -0.87 -13.04
CA ARG A 110 -7.16 0.41 -12.44
C ARG A 110 -5.76 0.30 -11.85
N ILE A 111 -4.88 1.22 -12.24
CA ILE A 111 -3.56 1.41 -11.66
C ILE A 111 -3.58 2.73 -10.88
N GLN A 112 -3.14 2.71 -9.63
CA GLN A 112 -2.92 3.92 -8.84
C GLN A 112 -1.43 4.21 -8.80
N LEU A 113 -0.99 5.29 -9.43
CA LEU A 113 0.37 5.77 -9.38
C LEU A 113 0.50 6.77 -8.22
N ILE A 114 1.12 6.33 -7.13
CA ILE A 114 1.20 7.06 -5.86
C ILE A 114 2.60 7.66 -5.74
N ALA A 115 2.69 8.98 -5.86
CA ALA A 115 3.94 9.71 -5.80
C ALA A 115 4.27 10.09 -4.35
N LEU A 116 5.50 9.82 -3.92
CA LEU A 116 5.95 10.00 -2.53
C LEU A 116 7.08 11.02 -2.40
N LYS A 117 7.14 11.68 -1.23
CA LYS A 117 8.30 12.48 -0.77
C LYS A 117 9.41 11.60 -0.17
N SER A 118 9.04 10.45 0.40
CA SER A 118 9.95 9.50 1.05
C SER A 118 10.17 8.25 0.22
N HIS A 119 11.11 7.39 0.65
CA HIS A 119 11.39 6.14 -0.03
C HIS A 119 10.17 5.20 0.01
N PRO A 120 9.75 4.56 -1.10
CA PRO A 120 8.54 3.75 -1.14
C PRO A 120 8.52 2.59 -0.14
N VAL A 121 9.65 1.91 0.08
CA VAL A 121 9.75 0.85 1.10
C VAL A 121 9.44 1.41 2.49
N GLU A 122 10.01 2.56 2.83
CA GLU A 122 9.80 3.20 4.13
C GLU A 122 8.34 3.57 4.31
N HIS A 123 7.71 4.14 3.29
CA HIS A 123 6.29 4.46 3.30
C HIS A 123 5.43 3.21 3.57
N ILE A 124 5.69 2.10 2.88
CA ILE A 124 4.94 0.85 3.06
C ILE A 124 5.13 0.29 4.48
N LEU A 125 6.37 0.27 4.98
CA LEU A 125 6.65 -0.34 6.28
C LEU A 125 6.10 0.48 7.46
N PHE A 126 6.12 1.81 7.36
CA PHE A 126 5.83 2.67 8.51
C PHE A 126 4.49 3.42 8.43
N GLN A 127 3.86 3.49 7.26
CA GLN A 127 2.63 4.29 7.08
C GLN A 127 1.34 3.44 7.02
N PHE A 128 1.43 2.13 6.76
CA PHE A 128 0.24 1.28 6.71
C PHE A 128 -0.32 0.87 8.08
N HIS A 129 -1.64 0.70 8.11
CA HIS A 129 -2.38 0.32 9.32
C HIS A 129 -2.29 -1.17 9.67
N SER A 130 -1.80 -2.01 8.76
CA SER A 130 -2.02 -3.45 8.81
C SER A 130 -0.89 -4.23 8.16
N THR A 131 -0.46 -5.32 8.77
CA THR A 131 0.66 -6.14 8.23
C THR A 131 0.32 -6.83 6.91
N VAL A 132 -0.96 -7.05 6.60
CA VAL A 132 -1.44 -7.70 5.35
C VAL A 132 -1.08 -6.92 4.08
N VAL A 133 -0.80 -5.61 4.19
CA VAL A 133 -0.37 -4.77 3.06
C VAL A 133 1.13 -4.53 3.02
N MET A 134 1.90 -5.14 3.92
CA MET A 134 3.37 -5.07 3.93
C MET A 134 3.99 -6.15 3.04
N ASN A 135 3.43 -6.30 1.84
CA ASN A 135 3.84 -7.25 0.83
C ASN A 135 4.05 -6.46 -0.46
N TYR A 136 5.23 -6.54 -1.04
CA TYR A 136 5.56 -5.67 -2.14
C TYR A 136 6.53 -6.24 -3.18
N PHE A 137 6.47 -5.72 -4.39
CA PHE A 137 7.43 -6.03 -5.45
C PHE A 137 8.42 -4.90 -5.67
N THR A 138 9.57 -5.22 -6.23
CA THR A 138 10.53 -4.30 -6.82
C THR A 138 10.80 -4.74 -8.25
N ALA A 139 11.72 -4.06 -8.94
CA ALA A 139 12.11 -4.48 -10.28
C ALA A 139 12.72 -5.90 -10.31
N ASP A 140 13.36 -6.34 -9.23
CA ASP A 140 14.18 -7.54 -9.18
C ASP A 140 13.81 -8.52 -8.05
N MET A 141 12.83 -8.20 -7.21
CA MET A 141 12.35 -9.13 -6.17
C MET A 141 10.92 -8.88 -5.71
N ALA A 142 10.31 -9.91 -5.14
CA ALA A 142 9.10 -9.85 -4.31
C ALA A 142 9.47 -9.99 -2.84
N VAL A 143 8.82 -9.23 -1.96
CA VAL A 143 9.05 -9.23 -0.52
C VAL A 143 7.71 -9.37 0.21
N SER A 144 7.69 -10.23 1.23
CA SER A 144 6.64 -10.26 2.25
C SER A 144 7.28 -10.20 3.62
N ILE A 145 6.93 -9.20 4.42
CA ILE A 145 7.48 -9.06 5.78
C ILE A 145 6.81 -10.03 6.75
N PHE A 146 5.52 -10.32 6.56
CA PHE A 146 4.75 -11.22 7.41
C PHE A 146 4.07 -12.32 6.58
N PRO A 147 4.84 -13.18 5.91
CA PRO A 147 4.29 -14.15 4.96
C PRO A 147 3.45 -15.21 5.64
N GLN A 148 3.94 -15.74 6.77
CA GLN A 148 3.20 -16.75 7.54
C GLN A 148 1.87 -16.20 8.04
N ALA A 149 1.84 -14.95 8.52
CA ALA A 149 0.60 -14.30 8.93
C ALA A 149 -0.32 -14.03 7.72
N SER A 150 0.20 -13.35 6.69
CA SER A 150 -0.60 -12.83 5.58
C SER A 150 -1.09 -13.93 4.63
N PHE A 151 -0.21 -14.83 4.20
CA PHE A 151 -0.51 -15.81 3.15
C PHE A 151 -0.94 -17.17 3.70
N VAL A 152 -0.38 -17.60 4.85
CA VAL A 152 -0.68 -18.93 5.41
C VAL A 152 -1.83 -18.87 6.41
N ASN A 153 -1.72 -18.02 7.42
CA ASN A 153 -2.68 -17.97 8.52
C ASN A 153 -3.87 -17.02 8.25
N ARG A 154 -3.80 -16.20 7.18
CA ARG A 154 -4.75 -15.12 6.89
C ARG A 154 -5.02 -14.21 8.09
N ARG A 155 -3.97 -13.86 8.81
CA ARG A 155 -3.99 -12.91 9.92
C ARG A 155 -3.33 -11.60 9.52
N SER A 156 -3.87 -10.52 10.05
CA SER A 156 -3.22 -9.22 9.98
C SER A 156 -3.20 -8.55 11.35
N PHE A 157 -2.09 -7.90 11.67
CA PHE A 157 -1.91 -7.18 12.92
C PHE A 157 -2.04 -5.69 12.66
N ILE A 158 -2.76 -4.99 13.55
CA ILE A 158 -2.83 -3.53 13.50
C ILE A 158 -1.42 -2.98 13.78
N SER A 159 -0.85 -2.32 12.77
CA SER A 159 0.50 -1.75 12.83
C SER A 159 0.48 -0.27 13.24
N ARG A 160 -0.64 0.41 12.98
CA ARG A 160 -0.84 1.81 13.33
C ARG A 160 -2.31 2.07 13.60
N PHE A 161 -2.60 2.56 14.81
CA PHE A 161 -3.85 3.25 15.08
C PHE A 161 -3.64 4.70 14.60
N MET A 162 -4.36 5.13 13.58
CA MET A 162 -4.41 6.55 13.26
C MET A 162 -5.27 7.21 14.35
N ASP A 163 -4.70 8.13 15.13
CA ASP A 163 -5.47 9.06 15.97
C ASP A 163 -6.36 10.00 15.13
N ARG A 164 -6.33 9.93 13.80
CA ARG A 164 -7.00 10.87 12.88
C ARG A 164 -8.36 10.45 12.33
N ASP A 165 -8.78 9.21 12.58
CA ASP A 165 -10.18 8.84 12.38
C ASP A 165 -11.01 9.15 13.64
N LEU A 166 -10.40 9.76 14.65
CA LEU A 166 -11.09 10.29 15.81
C LEU A 166 -11.79 11.59 15.39
N PRO A 167 -13.10 11.75 15.66
CA PRO A 167 -13.69 13.07 15.69
C PRO A 167 -12.80 13.97 16.56
N ASN A 168 -12.59 15.22 16.15
CA ASN A 168 -11.91 16.25 16.94
C ASN A 168 -12.70 16.56 18.22
N ASP A 169 -12.78 15.59 19.12
CA ASP A 169 -13.31 15.75 20.46
C ASP A 169 -12.23 15.24 21.41
N ASP A 170 -11.80 16.12 22.31
CA ASP A 170 -10.69 15.93 23.26
C ASP A 170 -10.93 14.79 24.28
N ASP A 171 -11.89 13.89 24.05
CA ASP A 171 -12.40 12.95 25.05
C ASP A 171 -12.28 11.46 24.70
N VAL A 172 -11.79 11.07 23.52
CA VAL A 172 -11.64 9.64 23.19
C VAL A 172 -10.21 9.29 22.79
N ARG A 173 -9.34 9.23 23.79
CA ARG A 173 -8.08 8.49 23.68
C ARG A 173 -8.40 7.01 23.51
N TYR A 174 -8.31 6.49 22.28
CA TYR A 174 -8.36 5.05 21.98
C TYR A 174 -7.20 4.24 22.58
N THR A 175 -6.44 4.79 23.52
CA THR A 175 -5.35 4.11 24.21
C THR A 175 -5.81 3.20 25.34
N ASP A 176 -7.11 3.17 25.68
CA ASP A 176 -7.61 2.27 26.72
C ASP A 176 -8.90 1.58 26.27
N PHE A 177 -8.76 0.40 25.64
CA PHE A 177 -9.86 -0.55 25.45
C PHE A 177 -10.14 -1.27 26.79
N ARG A 178 -10.21 -0.52 27.88
CA ARG A 178 -10.84 -0.99 29.10
C ARG A 178 -12.34 -0.95 28.85
N VAL A 179 -12.91 -2.13 28.68
CA VAL A 179 -14.33 -2.37 28.92
C VAL A 179 -14.58 -2.11 30.42
N THR A 180 -14.55 -0.85 30.84
CA THR A 180 -15.06 -0.44 32.14
C THR A 180 -16.56 -0.24 31.99
N GLY A 181 -17.29 -1.35 32.13
CA GLY A 181 -18.65 -1.46 32.68
C GLY A 181 -19.63 -0.28 32.56
N GLY A 182 -19.65 0.41 31.42
CA GLY A 182 -20.58 1.48 31.10
C GLY A 182 -21.59 0.98 30.09
N ASP A 183 -22.87 1.07 30.46
CA ASP A 183 -24.04 0.49 29.80
C ASP A 183 -24.44 1.22 28.50
N THR A 184 -23.47 1.50 27.61
CA THR A 184 -23.74 2.01 26.26
C THR A 184 -23.57 0.87 25.26
N ASN A 185 -24.70 0.40 24.69
CA ASN A 185 -24.75 -0.61 23.63
C ASN A 185 -24.12 -0.16 22.29
N GLU A 186 -23.31 0.90 22.29
CA GLU A 186 -22.63 1.39 21.10
C GLU A 186 -21.31 0.64 20.92
N VAL A 187 -21.32 -0.34 20.02
CA VAL A 187 -20.12 -1.04 19.59
C VAL A 187 -19.22 -0.02 18.87
N PRO A 188 -17.96 0.17 19.29
CA PRO A 188 -17.04 1.08 18.63
C PRO A 188 -16.93 0.74 17.13
N HIS A 189 -17.22 1.71 16.27
CA HIS A 189 -17.06 1.55 14.82
C HIS A 189 -15.58 1.36 14.49
N LEU A 190 -15.24 0.21 13.93
CA LEU A 190 -13.87 -0.06 13.49
C LEU A 190 -13.57 0.74 12.21
N PRO A 191 -12.29 1.07 11.95
CA PRO A 191 -11.90 1.74 10.72
C PRO A 191 -12.35 0.96 9.47
N LEU A 192 -12.78 1.66 8.41
CA LEU A 192 -13.28 1.06 7.16
C LEU A 192 -12.33 0.02 6.55
N TRP A 193 -11.02 0.18 6.74
CA TRP A 193 -10.03 -0.76 6.25
C TRP A 193 -10.12 -2.13 6.94
N VAL A 194 -10.56 -2.19 8.20
CA VAL A 194 -10.71 -3.43 8.96
C VAL A 194 -11.79 -4.29 8.33
N ASP A 195 -12.97 -3.71 8.07
CA ASP A 195 -14.07 -4.40 7.43
C ASP A 195 -13.71 -4.85 6.01
N LYS A 196 -13.00 -4.01 5.26
CA LYS A 196 -12.46 -4.36 3.93
C LYS A 196 -11.62 -5.63 3.97
N TYR A 197 -10.68 -5.79 4.91
CA TYR A 197 -9.84 -7.01 4.95
C TYR A 197 -10.54 -8.19 5.62
N ARG A 198 -11.44 -7.98 6.58
CA ARG A 198 -12.31 -9.05 7.10
C ARG A 198 -13.18 -9.64 5.99
N ALA A 199 -13.76 -8.80 5.14
CA ALA A 199 -14.50 -9.25 3.95
C ALA A 199 -13.63 -10.03 2.95
N ARG A 200 -12.31 -9.83 2.98
CA ARG A 200 -11.32 -10.61 2.20
C ARG A 200 -10.85 -11.89 2.92
N GLY A 201 -11.44 -12.22 4.06
CA GLY A 201 -11.14 -13.43 4.84
C GLY A 201 -9.95 -13.29 5.77
N PHE A 202 -9.54 -12.06 6.13
CA PHE A 202 -8.51 -11.84 7.13
C PHE A 202 -9.08 -11.77 8.54
N ASP A 203 -8.42 -12.48 9.45
CA ASP A 203 -8.57 -12.29 10.88
C ASP A 203 -7.70 -11.10 11.31
N ILE A 204 -8.34 -10.00 11.72
CA ILE A 204 -7.66 -8.77 12.10
C ILE A 204 -7.44 -8.79 13.61
N ILE A 205 -6.18 -9.04 13.99
CA ILE A 205 -5.74 -9.15 15.38
C ILE A 205 -5.47 -7.74 15.92
N GLN A 206 -6.27 -7.37 16.90
CA GLN A 206 -6.10 -6.13 17.67
C GLN A 206 -5.23 -6.41 18.89
N LYS A 207 -4.58 -5.39 19.43
CA LYS A 207 -3.83 -5.51 20.68
C LYS A 207 -4.82 -5.85 21.81
N GLN A 208 -4.78 -7.08 22.29
CA GLN A 208 -5.45 -7.49 23.53
C GLN A 208 -4.40 -7.60 24.63
N GLU A 209 -4.68 -7.05 25.82
CA GLU A 209 -3.81 -7.24 26.98
C GLU A 209 -3.60 -8.74 27.26
N GLY A 210 -2.35 -9.16 27.43
CA GLY A 210 -2.01 -10.56 27.72
C GLY A 210 -2.01 -11.51 26.52
N PHE A 211 -2.39 -11.06 25.32
CA PHE A 211 -2.32 -11.88 24.12
C PHE A 211 -0.89 -11.91 23.55
N VAL A 212 -0.17 -13.00 23.82
CA VAL A 212 1.08 -13.33 23.14
C VAL A 212 0.76 -14.38 22.09
N ASP A 213 0.61 -13.97 20.82
CA ASP A 213 0.58 -14.94 19.73
C ASP A 213 1.98 -15.54 19.62
N SER A 214 2.16 -16.76 20.15
CA SER A 214 3.41 -17.52 20.04
C SER A 214 3.91 -17.68 18.59
N LYS A 215 3.05 -17.45 17.60
CA LYS A 215 3.36 -17.53 16.17
C LYS A 215 3.67 -16.17 15.52
N LEU A 216 3.50 -15.07 16.24
CA LEU A 216 3.94 -13.77 15.75
C LEU A 216 5.42 -13.61 16.11
N PRO A 217 6.32 -13.45 15.13
CA PRO A 217 7.72 -13.15 15.44
C PRO A 217 7.77 -11.78 16.11
N ILE A 218 8.02 -11.76 17.42
CA ILE A 218 8.22 -10.55 18.20
C ILE A 218 9.69 -10.14 18.07
N GLY A 219 9.93 -8.85 17.85
CA GLY A 219 11.29 -8.29 17.82
C GLY A 219 11.55 -7.41 16.60
N ARG A 220 12.83 -7.12 16.36
CA ARG A 220 13.25 -6.35 15.19
C ARG A 220 13.09 -7.21 13.95
N ARG A 221 12.31 -6.71 12.98
CA ARG A 221 12.10 -7.34 11.67
C ARG A 221 12.84 -6.54 10.59
N PHE A 222 13.37 -7.21 9.59
CA PHE A 222 14.00 -6.58 8.44
C PHE A 222 13.85 -7.45 7.18
N VAL A 223 13.98 -6.82 6.01
CA VAL A 223 13.90 -7.55 4.73
C VAL A 223 15.04 -8.56 4.65
N GLY A 224 14.68 -9.84 4.48
CA GLY A 224 15.64 -10.95 4.42
C GLY A 224 15.95 -11.61 5.77
N ASP A 225 15.25 -11.26 6.85
CA ASP A 225 15.27 -12.07 8.08
C ASP A 225 14.66 -13.47 7.86
N SER A 226 14.84 -14.37 8.83
CA SER A 226 14.37 -15.77 8.73
C SER A 226 12.86 -15.93 8.61
N ASP A 227 12.10 -14.90 8.98
CA ASP A 227 10.64 -14.89 8.98
C ASP A 227 10.06 -14.11 7.78
N CYS A 228 10.92 -13.55 6.92
CA CYS A 228 10.58 -12.81 5.72
C CYS A 228 10.67 -13.71 4.49
N TRP A 229 9.74 -13.56 3.54
CA TRP A 229 9.88 -14.19 2.23
C TRP A 229 10.42 -13.17 1.24
N VAL A 230 11.57 -13.49 0.65
CA VAL A 230 12.17 -12.73 -0.44
C VAL A 230 12.35 -13.65 -1.64
N ILE A 231 11.67 -13.33 -2.74
CA ILE A 231 11.78 -14.07 -4.01
C ILE A 231 12.48 -13.17 -5.01
N LYS A 232 13.72 -13.49 -5.35
CA LYS A 232 14.47 -12.76 -6.38
C LYS A 232 13.98 -13.16 -7.77
N PHE A 233 13.74 -12.18 -8.62
CA PHE A 233 13.48 -12.37 -10.03
C PHE A 233 14.80 -12.58 -10.75
N ASN A 234 15.12 -13.84 -11.02
CA ASN A 234 16.31 -14.19 -11.77
C ASN A 234 16.10 -13.77 -13.23
N THR A 235 16.43 -12.52 -13.53
CA THR A 235 16.18 -11.91 -14.82
C THR A 235 17.51 -11.53 -15.48
N PRO A 236 18.19 -12.49 -16.12
CA PRO A 236 19.38 -12.19 -16.92
C PRO A 236 19.10 -11.25 -18.12
N TYR A 237 17.84 -10.87 -18.37
CA TYR A 237 17.40 -10.09 -19.53
C TYR A 237 16.86 -8.68 -19.24
N LEU A 238 16.94 -8.16 -18.01
CA LEU A 238 16.48 -6.79 -17.70
C LEU A 238 17.41 -5.66 -18.18
N GLN A 239 18.26 -5.90 -19.19
CA GLN A 239 18.92 -4.80 -19.92
C GLN A 239 17.98 -4.06 -20.90
N GLY A 240 16.70 -4.43 -20.98
CA GLY A 240 15.65 -3.66 -21.67
C GLY A 240 14.27 -4.13 -21.19
N PHE A 241 13.59 -3.31 -20.38
CA PHE A 241 12.38 -3.71 -19.66
C PHE A 241 11.19 -4.05 -20.58
N GLN A 242 10.66 -5.27 -20.43
CA GLN A 242 9.23 -5.58 -20.65
C GLN A 242 8.74 -6.42 -19.47
N PHE A 243 8.07 -5.78 -18.51
CA PHE A 243 7.20 -6.51 -17.59
C PHE A 243 5.90 -6.81 -18.32
N VAL A 244 5.79 -8.00 -18.90
CA VAL A 244 4.50 -8.51 -19.38
C VAL A 244 3.77 -9.08 -18.17
N PHE A 245 2.99 -8.23 -17.49
CA PHE A 245 2.06 -8.74 -16.50
C PHE A 245 0.86 -9.38 -17.22
N LEU A 246 0.90 -10.71 -17.33
CA LEU A 246 -0.24 -11.51 -17.76
C LEU A 246 -1.25 -11.57 -16.60
N TRP A 247 -2.13 -10.57 -16.55
CA TRP A 247 -3.41 -10.68 -15.86
C TRP A 247 -4.51 -10.91 -16.89
#